data_AF-B4H6N2-F1
#
_entry.id   AF-B4H6N2-F1
#
_cell.length_a   1.000
_cell.length_b   1.000
_cell.length_c   1.000
_cell.angle_alpha   90.00
_cell.angle_beta   90.00
_cell.angle_gamma   90.00
#
_symmetry.space_group_name_H-M   'P 1'
#
loop_
_entity.id
_entity.type
_entity.pdbx_description
1 polymer ?
#
loop_
_entity_poly.entity_id
_entity_poly.type
_entity_poly.pdbx_seq_one_letter_code
_entity_poly.pdbx_strand_id
1 'polypeptide(L)'
;MSSNKCTLVAVLACCLLALVSAFPQPDPEDYYGGDLSLVRHVRSPEGGSVVVEASKDPQRGREASVQYNQNLYSSRDGRGTVDAYAQASRNFDYNRNDYGGGIQASWKF
;
A
#
# COMPACT_ATOMS: atom_id res chain seq x y z
N MET A 1 -51.27 -31.98 4.93
CA MET A 1 -50.90 -30.89 5.88
C MET A 1 -49.38 -30.67 6.03
N SER A 2 -48.51 -31.16 5.13
CA SER A 2 -47.04 -30.99 5.24
C SER A 2 -46.46 -29.84 4.39
N SER A 3 -47.10 -29.48 3.27
CA SER A 3 -46.57 -28.46 2.34
C SER A 3 -46.38 -27.09 2.99
N ASN A 4 -47.39 -26.58 3.72
CA ASN A 4 -47.32 -25.27 4.38
C ASN A 4 -46.21 -25.18 5.46
N LYS A 5 -45.88 -26.31 6.10
CA LYS A 5 -44.82 -26.37 7.12
C LYS A 5 -43.44 -26.27 6.47
N CYS A 6 -43.24 -26.94 5.33
CA CYS A 6 -42.01 -26.85 4.55
C CYS A 6 -41.79 -25.44 3.99
N THR A 7 -42.85 -24.79 3.49
CA THR A 7 -42.76 -23.41 3.00
C THR A 7 -42.35 -22.44 4.12
N LEU A 8 -42.94 -22.57 5.32
CA LEU A 8 -42.55 -21.76 6.47
C LEU A 8 -41.09 -21.95 6.88
N VAL A 9 -40.60 -23.19 6.90
CA VAL A 9 -39.19 -23.49 7.22
C VAL A 9 -38.26 -22.89 6.16
N ALA A 10 -38.60 -22.99 4.88
CA ALA A 10 -37.80 -22.43 3.80
C ALA A 10 -37.72 -20.89 3.90
N VAL A 11 -38.84 -20.22 4.16
CA VAL A 11 -38.88 -18.76 4.35
C VAL A 11 -38.03 -18.35 5.56
N LEU A 12 -38.15 -19.07 6.68
CA LEU A 12 -37.41 -18.77 7.90
C LEU A 12 -35.90 -18.98 7.71
N ALA A 13 -35.50 -20.03 6.98
CA ALA A 13 -34.10 -20.24 6.59
C ALA A 13 -33.56 -19.12 5.68
N CYS A 14 -34.35 -18.67 4.70
CA CYS A 14 -33.97 -17.54 3.84
C CYS A 14 -33.84 -16.23 4.65
N CYS A 15 -34.72 -15.98 5.62
CA CYS A 15 -34.64 -14.82 6.49
C CYS A 15 -33.38 -14.85 7.38
N LEU A 16 -33.01 -16.02 7.90
CA LEU A 16 -31.79 -16.18 8.68
C LEU A 16 -30.53 -15.97 7.83
N LEU A 17 -30.50 -16.47 6.60
CA LEU A 17 -29.39 -16.24 5.66
C LEU A 17 -29.27 -14.75 5.30
N ALA A 18 -30.39 -14.07 5.06
CA ALA A 18 -30.41 -12.64 4.77
C ALA A 18 -29.94 -11.81 5.98
N LEU A 19 -30.31 -12.21 7.20
CA LEU A 19 -29.80 -11.60 8.43
C LEU A 19 -28.28 -11.77 8.55
N VAL A 20 -27.77 -12.98 8.31
CA VAL A 20 -26.32 -13.28 8.33
C VAL A 20 -25.57 -12.45 7.29
N SER A 21 -26.10 -12.30 6.07
CA SER A 21 -25.46 -11.49 5.03
C SER A 21 -25.61 -9.98 5.22
N ALA A 22 -26.59 -9.55 6.03
CA ALA A 22 -26.79 -8.15 6.39
C ALA A 22 -25.99 -7.73 7.62
N PHE A 23 -25.31 -8.65 8.31
CA PHE A 23 -24.35 -8.23 9.33
C PHE A 23 -23.24 -7.43 8.63
N PRO A 24 -23.02 -6.18 9.06
CA PRO A 24 -21.93 -5.39 8.51
C PRO A 24 -20.64 -6.16 8.78
N GLN A 25 -19.93 -6.52 7.71
CA GLN A 25 -18.55 -6.96 7.86
C GLN A 25 -17.83 -5.82 8.58
N PRO A 26 -17.07 -6.11 9.66
CA PRO A 26 -16.30 -5.09 10.33
C PRO A 26 -15.42 -4.43 9.27
N ASP A 27 -15.51 -3.10 9.18
CA ASP A 27 -14.61 -2.36 8.32
C ASP A 27 -13.18 -2.70 8.77
N PRO A 28 -12.24 -2.99 7.85
CA PRO A 28 -10.87 -3.35 8.23
C PRO A 28 -10.20 -2.29 9.13
N GLU A 29 -10.70 -1.06 9.10
CA GLU A 29 -10.36 0.06 9.99
C GLU A 29 -10.59 -0.26 11.47
N ASP A 30 -11.70 -0.94 11.81
CA ASP A 30 -12.08 -1.26 13.19
C ASP A 30 -11.30 -2.46 13.75
N TYR A 31 -10.68 -3.27 12.85
CA TYR A 31 -9.96 -4.49 13.23
C TYR A 31 -8.46 -4.26 13.40
N TYR A 32 -7.87 -3.39 12.59
CA TYR A 32 -6.48 -2.98 12.70
C TYR A 32 -6.45 -1.53 13.18
N GLY A 33 -6.58 -1.33 14.50
CA GLY A 33 -6.47 -0.01 15.14
C GLY A 33 -5.07 0.61 15.06
N GLY A 34 -4.45 0.58 13.89
CA GLY A 34 -3.09 1.02 13.60
C GLY A 34 -2.94 1.38 12.12
N ASP A 35 -1.99 2.28 11.88
CA ASP A 35 -1.62 2.81 10.56
C ASP A 35 -1.49 1.69 9.51
N LEU A 36 -2.42 1.66 8.56
CA LEU A 36 -2.48 0.66 7.48
C LEU A 36 -1.44 1.02 6.42
N SER A 37 -0.15 0.91 6.77
CA SER A 37 0.96 1.06 5.84
C SER A 37 1.36 -0.29 5.23
N LEU A 38 1.18 -0.41 3.92
CA LEU A 38 1.70 -1.52 3.12
C LEU A 38 2.98 -1.07 2.44
N VAL A 39 4.12 -1.56 2.93
CA VAL A 39 5.45 -1.29 2.35
C VAL A 39 5.96 -2.54 1.65
N ARG A 40 6.30 -2.41 0.36
CA ARG A 40 6.99 -3.43 -0.43
C ARG A 40 8.36 -2.91 -0.85
N HIS A 41 9.41 -3.60 -0.43
CA HIS A 41 10.78 -3.32 -0.86
C HIS A 41 11.25 -4.38 -1.86
N VAL A 42 11.78 -3.95 -3.00
CA VAL A 42 12.33 -4.83 -4.05
C VAL A 42 13.73 -4.35 -4.41
N ARG A 43 14.70 -5.26 -4.42
CA ARG A 43 16.06 -4.99 -4.92
C ARG A 43 16.13 -5.35 -6.40
N SER A 44 16.74 -4.47 -7.20
CA SER A 44 17.10 -4.77 -8.58
C SER A 44 18.39 -5.59 -8.65
N PRO A 45 18.63 -6.38 -9.71
CA PRO A 45 19.80 -7.24 -9.84
C PRO A 45 21.15 -6.51 -9.78
N GLU A 46 21.17 -5.22 -10.11
CA GLU A 46 22.38 -4.40 -10.29
C GLU A 46 22.59 -3.38 -9.16
N GLY A 47 22.09 -3.66 -7.95
CA GLY A 47 22.35 -2.84 -6.77
C GLY A 47 21.44 -1.62 -6.56
N GLY A 48 20.46 -1.41 -7.45
CA GLY A 48 19.36 -0.48 -7.20
C GLY A 48 18.26 -1.07 -6.30
N SER A 49 17.45 -0.22 -5.71
CA SER A 49 16.31 -0.59 -4.86
C SER A 49 15.06 0.24 -5.21
N VAL A 50 13.90 -0.40 -5.11
CA VAL A 50 12.58 0.21 -5.23
C VAL A 50 11.83 -0.03 -3.93
N VAL A 51 11.25 1.02 -3.36
CA VAL A 51 10.29 0.95 -2.27
C VAL A 51 8.96 1.43 -2.81
N VAL A 52 7.91 0.63 -2.63
CA VAL A 52 6.53 1.03 -2.88
C VAL A 52 5.81 1.04 -1.55
N GLU A 53 5.17 2.14 -1.22
CA GLU A 53 4.44 2.30 0.03
C GLU A 53 3.03 2.78 -0.26
N ALA A 54 2.04 2.21 0.41
CA ALA A 54 0.67 2.71 0.43
C ALA A 54 0.24 2.83 1.88
N SER A 55 -0.22 4.00 2.30
CA SER A 55 -0.63 4.26 3.67
C SER A 55 -2.00 4.94 3.71
N LYS A 56 -2.67 4.79 4.86
CA LYS A 56 -3.87 5.53 5.19
C LYS A 56 -3.69 6.10 6.60
N ASP A 57 -3.34 7.38 6.66
CA ASP A 57 -3.11 8.10 7.91
C ASP A 57 -4.20 9.17 8.13
N PRO A 58 -4.75 9.34 9.35
CA PRO A 58 -5.80 10.33 9.60
C PRO A 58 -5.38 11.80 9.38
N GLN A 59 -4.08 12.13 9.48
CA GLN A 59 -3.56 13.49 9.31
C GLN A 59 -3.12 13.77 7.86
N ARG A 60 -2.50 12.79 7.20
CA ARG A 60 -1.98 12.90 5.83
C ARG A 60 -2.96 12.41 4.76
N GLY A 61 -3.93 11.58 5.12
CA GLY A 61 -4.88 10.96 4.20
C GLY A 61 -4.34 9.65 3.59
N ARG A 62 -4.99 9.22 2.51
CA ARG A 62 -4.59 8.06 1.70
C ARG A 62 -3.50 8.46 0.73
N GLU A 63 -2.34 7.85 0.87
CA GLU A 63 -1.18 8.12 0.03
C GLU A 63 -0.59 6.82 -0.55
N ALA A 64 -0.19 6.86 -1.81
CA ALA A 64 0.69 5.85 -2.40
C ALA A 64 1.97 6.53 -2.88
N SER A 65 3.13 5.97 -2.55
CA SER A 65 4.42 6.46 -2.97
C SER A 65 5.31 5.36 -3.53
N VAL A 66 6.24 5.76 -4.38
CA VAL A 66 7.33 4.93 -4.89
C VAL A 66 8.63 5.70 -4.77
N GLN A 67 9.67 5.02 -4.32
CA GLN A 67 11.03 5.54 -4.25
C GLN A 67 11.96 4.57 -4.95
N TYR A 68 12.86 5.11 -5.76
CA TYR A 68 13.89 4.38 -6.48
C TYR A 68 15.25 4.96 -6.10
N ASN A 69 16.21 4.09 -5.80
CA ASN A 69 17.60 4.45 -5.55
C ASN A 69 18.52 3.52 -6.35
N GLN A 70 19.56 4.05 -6.97
CA GLN A 70 20.52 3.28 -7.74
C GLN A 70 21.94 3.84 -7.59
N ASN A 71 22.90 2.98 -7.28
CA ASN A 71 24.31 3.34 -7.45
C ASN A 71 24.66 3.20 -8.93
N LEU A 72 25.04 4.31 -9.57
CA LEU A 72 25.45 4.34 -10.97
C LEU A 72 26.95 4.08 -11.12
N TYR A 73 27.73 4.51 -10.12
CA TYR A 73 29.17 4.38 -10.12
C TYR A 73 29.72 4.30 -8.70
N SER A 74 30.71 3.43 -8.55
CA SER A 74 31.58 3.37 -7.38
C SER A 74 33.02 3.25 -7.86
N SER A 75 33.89 4.16 -7.44
CA SER A 75 35.31 4.07 -7.72
C SER A 75 35.93 2.87 -6.99
N ARG A 76 36.93 2.23 -7.61
CA ARG A 76 37.61 1.05 -7.04
C ARG A 76 38.31 1.33 -5.72
N ASP A 77 38.77 2.56 -5.52
CA ASP A 77 39.42 3.03 -4.30
C ASP A 77 38.43 3.57 -3.26
N GLY A 78 37.12 3.51 -3.53
CA GLY A 78 36.06 4.01 -2.65
C GLY A 78 36.03 5.52 -2.48
N ARG A 79 36.76 6.29 -3.30
CA ARG A 79 36.86 7.75 -3.17
C ARG A 79 35.77 8.52 -3.90
N GLY A 80 35.11 7.88 -4.88
CA GLY A 80 34.08 8.50 -5.70
C GLY A 80 32.83 7.64 -5.78
N THR A 81 31.65 8.25 -5.62
CA THR A 81 30.35 7.60 -5.86
C THR A 81 29.45 8.50 -6.68
N VAL A 82 28.60 7.88 -7.51
CA VAL A 82 27.49 8.54 -8.19
C VAL A 82 26.24 7.71 -7.95
N ASP A 83 25.23 8.35 -7.39
CA ASP A 83 23.96 7.74 -7.03
C ASP A 83 22.83 8.51 -7.72
N ALA A 84 21.83 7.79 -8.21
CA ALA A 84 20.60 8.34 -8.73
C ALA A 84 19.44 7.96 -7.83
N TYR A 85 18.51 8.89 -7.63
CA TYR A 85 17.28 8.64 -6.90
C TYR A 85 16.10 9.29 -7.61
N ALA A 86 14.94 8.67 -7.47
CA ALA A 86 13.67 9.20 -7.94
C ALA A 86 12.57 8.85 -6.96
N GLN A 87 11.57 9.71 -6.84
CA GLN A 87 10.40 9.48 -6.01
C GLN A 87 9.15 10.04 -6.68
N ALA A 88 8.03 9.38 -6.43
CA ALA A 88 6.72 9.88 -6.80
C ALA A 88 5.73 9.51 -5.68
N SER A 89 4.82 10.41 -5.35
CA SER A 89 3.70 10.12 -4.47
C SER A 89 2.40 10.69 -5.01
N ARG A 90 1.30 10.06 -4.62
CA ARG A 90 -0.06 10.49 -4.90
C ARG A 90 -0.88 10.43 -3.64
N ASN A 91 -1.45 11.57 -3.27
CA ASN A 91 -2.47 11.67 -2.26
C ASN A 91 -3.86 11.62 -2.92
N PHE A 92 -4.64 10.61 -2.59
CA PHE A 92 -5.95 10.37 -3.20
C PHE A 92 -7.04 11.29 -2.66
N ASP A 93 -6.88 11.82 -1.45
CA ASP A 93 -7.89 12.66 -0.80
C ASP A 93 -7.78 14.11 -1.28
N TYR A 94 -6.56 14.60 -1.47
CA TYR A 94 -6.30 15.95 -1.98
C TYR A 94 -6.05 16.00 -3.50
N ASN A 95 -6.15 14.85 -4.18
CA ASN A 95 -5.82 14.69 -5.60
C ASN A 95 -4.46 15.31 -5.98
N ARG A 96 -3.50 15.24 -5.07
CA ARG A 96 -2.18 15.86 -5.21
C ARG A 96 -1.16 14.81 -5.64
N ASN A 97 -0.24 15.20 -6.51
CA ASN A 97 0.90 14.38 -6.87
C ASN A 97 2.17 15.17 -6.63
N ASP A 98 3.17 14.51 -6.06
CA ASP A 98 4.49 15.08 -5.83
C ASP A 98 5.53 14.18 -6.50
N TYR A 99 6.47 14.78 -7.20
CA TYR A 99 7.51 14.08 -7.95
C TYR A 99 8.87 14.72 -7.64
N GLY A 100 9.90 13.89 -7.55
CA GLY A 100 11.25 14.37 -7.29
C GLY A 100 12.29 13.36 -7.72
N GLY A 101 13.52 13.81 -7.80
CA GLY A 101 14.64 12.96 -8.14
C GLY A 101 15.89 13.78 -8.38
N GLY A 102 17.01 13.09 -8.50
CA GLY A 102 18.29 13.73 -8.71
C GLY A 102 19.41 12.74 -8.90
N ILE A 103 20.57 13.30 -9.23
CA ILE A 103 21.84 12.59 -9.23
C ILE A 103 22.68 13.26 -8.16
N GLN A 104 23.18 12.46 -7.23
CA GLN A 104 24.12 12.90 -6.22
C GLN A 104 25.47 12.27 -6.51
N ALA A 105 26.51 13.09 -6.42
CA ALA A 105 27.87 12.63 -6.64
C ALA A 105 28.79 13.14 -5.55
N SER A 106 29.72 12.30 -5.12
CA SER A 106 30.60 12.55 -3.97
C SER A 106 32.02 12.13 -4.31
N TRP A 107 33.00 13.00 -4.02
CA TRP A 107 34.43 12.72 -4.19
C TRP A 107 35.23 13.13 -2.97
N LYS A 108 36.21 12.30 -2.62
CA LYS A 108 37.25 12.59 -1.62
C LYS A 108 38.58 12.80 -2.34
N PHE A 109 39.21 13.95 -2.10
CA PHE A 109 40.51 14.33 -2.64
C PHE A 109 41.63 14.02 -1.64
#